data_AF-A0A1J4N2M6-F1
#
_entry.id   AF-A0A1J4N2M6-F1
#
_cell.length_a   1.000
_cell.length_b   1.000
_cell.length_c   1.000
_cell.angle_alpha   90.00
_cell.angle_beta   90.00
_cell.angle_gamma   90.00
#
_symmetry.space_group_name_H-M   'P 1'
#
loop_
_entity.id
_entity.type
_entity.pdbx_description
1 polymer ?
#
loop_
_entity_poly.entity_id
_entity_poly.type
_entity_poly.pdbx_seq_one_letter_code
_entity_poly.pdbx_strand_id
1 'polypeptide(L)'
;MIAPAPAWRRTVGVVSALTAAAAAVGSVQLLTGTFTPPVSDLRPLGLDSWVIPGLWLAASVAAPCAGTATLAWRRSYWMGPAAIGAGALLAVELLVQVPFVGLDPLQGVMGVVAISLVGLGFSSLRRSGTKDRP
;
A
#
# COMPACT_ATOMS: atom_id res chain seq x y z
N MET A 1 -13.50 -30.00 -1.62
CA MET A 1 -12.06 -29.68 -1.69
C MET A 1 -11.90 -28.36 -2.44
N ILE A 2 -11.57 -27.25 -1.76
CA ILE A 2 -11.44 -25.94 -2.41
C ILE A 2 -10.08 -25.93 -3.13
N ALA A 3 -10.08 -25.85 -4.46
CA ALA A 3 -8.83 -25.73 -5.23
C ALA A 3 -7.97 -24.59 -4.66
N PRO A 4 -6.65 -24.80 -4.46
CA PRO A 4 -5.77 -23.76 -3.91
C PRO A 4 -5.84 -22.52 -4.80
N ALA A 5 -5.88 -21.34 -4.18
CA ALA A 5 -5.85 -20.10 -4.94
C ALA A 5 -4.55 -20.05 -5.77
N PRO A 6 -4.60 -19.56 -7.02
CA PRO A 6 -3.42 -19.51 -7.86
C PRO A 6 -2.33 -18.64 -7.19
N ALA A 7 -1.07 -19.07 -7.27
CA ALA A 7 0.05 -18.54 -6.48
C ALA A 7 0.13 -17.00 -6.49
N TRP A 8 -0.12 -16.37 -7.63
CA TRP A 8 -0.11 -14.92 -7.78
C TRP A 8 -1.14 -14.18 -6.90
N ARG A 9 -2.34 -14.75 -6.68
CA ARG A 9 -3.35 -14.16 -5.77
C ARG A 9 -2.87 -14.21 -4.32
N ARG A 10 -2.20 -15.31 -3.96
CA ARG A 10 -1.61 -15.46 -2.62
C ARG A 10 -0.50 -14.43 -2.41
N THR A 11 0.34 -14.21 -3.41
CA THR A 11 1.38 -13.16 -3.37
C THR A 11 0.78 -11.78 -3.18
N VAL A 12 -0.23 -11.39 -3.98
CA VAL A 12 -0.91 -10.09 -3.83
C VAL A 12 -1.52 -9.95 -2.44
N GLY A 13 -2.21 -10.98 -1.95
CA GLY A 13 -2.82 -10.96 -0.62
C GLY A 13 -1.80 -10.80 0.51
N VAL A 14 -0.71 -11.58 0.48
CA VAL A 14 0.35 -11.52 1.50
C VAL A 14 1.09 -10.19 1.45
N VAL A 15 1.52 -9.74 0.28
CA VAL A 15 2.22 -8.46 0.12
C VAL A 15 1.33 -7.31 0.59
N SER A 16 0.07 -7.26 0.17
CA SER A 16 -0.85 -6.19 0.58
C SER A 16 -1.13 -6.24 2.09
N ALA A 17 -1.23 -7.43 2.69
CA ALA A 17 -1.43 -7.57 4.13
C ALA A 17 -0.22 -7.08 4.93
N LEU A 18 1.00 -7.45 4.50
CA LEU A 18 2.23 -6.99 5.14
C LEU A 18 2.39 -5.48 5.00
N THR A 19 2.15 -4.91 3.82
CA THR A 19 2.15 -3.46 3.59
C THR A 19 1.13 -2.76 4.47
N ALA A 20 -0.09 -3.29 4.59
CA ALA A 20 -1.12 -2.73 5.44
C ALA A 20 -0.71 -2.74 6.92
N ALA A 21 -0.13 -3.84 7.40
CA ALA A 21 0.35 -3.95 8.77
C ALA A 21 1.50 -2.97 9.05
N ALA A 22 2.48 -2.88 8.16
CA ALA A 22 3.59 -1.94 8.28
C ALA A 22 3.09 -0.49 8.29
N ALA A 23 2.19 -0.12 7.37
CA ALA A 23 1.60 1.22 7.32
C ALA A 23 0.75 1.53 8.57
N ALA A 24 0.02 0.56 9.11
CA ALA A 24 -0.74 0.73 10.35
C ALA A 24 0.20 0.97 11.54
N VAL A 25 1.29 0.21 11.66
CA VAL A 25 2.30 0.41 12.71
C VAL A 25 2.94 1.80 12.58
N GLY A 26 3.35 2.19 11.37
CA GLY A 26 3.90 3.53 11.12
C GLY A 26 2.91 4.64 11.44
N SER A 27 1.63 4.45 11.11
CA SER A 27 0.56 5.42 11.43
C SER A 27 0.38 5.56 12.94
N VAL A 28 0.36 4.45 13.68
CA VAL A 28 0.26 4.48 15.14
C VAL A 28 1.47 5.18 15.76
N GLN A 29 2.69 4.88 15.30
CA GLN A 29 3.91 5.55 15.75
C GLN A 29 3.84 7.08 15.57
N LEU A 30 3.37 7.53 14.40
CA LEU A 30 3.14 8.95 14.10
C LEU A 30 2.07 9.59 15.00
N LEU A 31 0.97 8.88 15.26
CA LEU A 31 -0.10 9.34 16.14
C LEU A 31 0.30 9.42 17.61
N THR A 32 1.12 8.46 18.09
CA THR A 32 1.55 8.39 19.49
C THR A 32 2.84 9.16 19.77
N GLY A 33 3.45 9.78 18.75
CA GLY A 33 4.74 10.46 18.88
C GLY A 33 5.90 9.52 19.24
N THR A 34 5.72 8.21 19.02
CA THR A 34 6.68 7.17 19.42
C THR A 34 7.63 6.90 18.26
N PHE A 35 8.92 7.17 18.45
CA PHE A 35 9.94 7.12 17.37
C PHE A 35 9.65 8.06 16.19
N THR A 36 8.91 9.15 16.41
CA THR A 36 8.63 10.13 15.36
C THR A 36 9.82 11.05 15.12
N PRO A 37 10.10 11.45 13.86
CA PRO A 37 11.11 12.45 13.57
C PRO A 37 10.79 13.80 14.25
N PRO A 38 11.78 14.69 14.40
CA PRO A 38 11.57 16.03 14.92
C PRO A 38 10.45 16.77 14.17
N VAL A 39 9.55 17.43 14.89
CA VAL A 39 8.49 18.26 14.28
C VAL A 39 9.06 19.44 13.46
N SER A 40 10.34 19.78 13.62
CA SER A 40 11.03 20.73 12.74
C SER A 40 11.00 20.31 11.27
N ASP A 41 10.96 19.00 11.00
CA ASP A 41 10.93 18.45 9.65
C ASP A 41 9.56 18.63 8.98
N LEU A 42 8.53 18.94 9.78
CA LEU A 42 7.18 19.29 9.33
C LEU A 42 6.98 20.79 9.10
N ARG A 43 7.91 21.66 9.53
CA ARG A 43 7.81 23.11 9.28
C ARG A 43 7.64 23.49 7.81
N PRO A 44 8.26 22.81 6.83
CA PRO A 44 8.00 23.08 5.40
C PRO A 44 6.53 22.87 4.98
N LEU A 45 5.78 22.06 5.73
CA LEU A 45 4.36 21.79 5.50
C LEU A 45 3.42 22.71 6.30
N GLY A 46 3.96 23.56 7.17
CA GLY A 46 3.16 24.34 8.12
C GLY A 46 2.43 23.48 9.15
N LEU A 47 2.93 22.27 9.41
CA LEU A 47 2.34 21.33 10.37
C LEU A 47 3.15 21.32 11.66
N ASP A 48 2.46 21.43 12.80
CA ASP A 48 3.08 21.36 14.13
C ASP A 48 2.97 19.97 14.76
N SER A 49 2.36 18.99 14.07
CA SER A 49 2.09 17.65 14.60
C SER A 49 2.08 16.57 13.52
N TRP A 50 2.57 15.38 13.89
CA TRP A 50 2.57 14.16 13.08
C TRP A 50 1.20 13.45 13.00
N VAL A 51 0.17 13.97 13.67
CA VAL A 51 -1.17 13.36 13.67
C VAL A 51 -1.76 13.32 12.26
N ILE A 52 -1.68 14.43 11.51
CA ILE A 52 -2.21 14.49 10.14
C ILE A 52 -1.48 13.52 9.21
N PRO A 53 -0.13 13.50 9.16
CA PRO A 53 0.62 12.47 8.44
C PRO A 53 0.25 11.03 8.83
N GLY A 54 0.08 10.76 10.13
CA GLY A 54 -0.32 9.43 10.60
C GLY A 54 -1.70 8.99 10.12
N LEU A 55 -2.69 9.89 10.19
CA LEU A 55 -4.03 9.62 9.65
C LEU A 55 -4.02 9.46 8.13
N TRP A 56 -3.22 10.28 7.45
CA TRP A 56 -3.05 10.20 6.00
C TRP A 56 -2.48 8.85 5.58
N LEU A 57 -1.38 8.41 6.19
CA LEU A 57 -0.76 7.10 5.92
C LEU A 57 -1.74 5.94 6.16
N ALA A 58 -2.53 6.01 7.23
CA ALA A 58 -3.56 5.01 7.52
C ALA A 58 -4.64 4.96 6.43
N ALA A 59 -5.09 6.12 5.97
CA ALA A 59 -6.14 6.24 4.96
C ALA A 59 -5.65 5.94 3.53
N SER A 60 -4.44 6.38 3.17
CA SER A 60 -3.89 6.30 1.82
C SER A 60 -3.23 4.95 1.52
N VAL A 61 -2.60 4.32 2.52
CA VAL A 61 -1.86 3.07 2.34
C VAL A 61 -2.47 1.92 3.12
N ALA A 62 -2.65 2.06 4.44
CA ALA A 62 -3.05 0.93 5.28
C ALA A 62 -4.43 0.38 4.91
N ALA A 63 -5.43 1.25 4.78
CA ALA A 63 -6.80 0.86 4.43
C ALA A 63 -6.91 0.26 3.01
N PRO A 64 -6.35 0.88 1.94
CA PRO A 64 -6.40 0.30 0.59
C PRO A 64 -5.65 -1.03 0.46
N CYS A 65 -4.51 -1.17 1.14
CA CYS A 65 -3.75 -2.42 1.17
C CYS A 65 -4.51 -3.52 1.94
N ALA A 66 -5.14 -3.19 3.07
CA ALA A 66 -5.98 -4.12 3.82
C ALA A 66 -7.22 -4.55 3.01
N GLY A 67 -7.85 -3.61 2.29
CA GLY A 67 -8.94 -3.88 1.37
C GLY A 67 -8.52 -4.82 0.24
N THR A 68 -7.36 -4.56 -0.37
CA THR A 68 -6.79 -5.42 -1.42
C THR A 68 -6.47 -6.82 -0.92
N ALA A 69 -5.88 -6.95 0.28
CA ALA A 69 -5.63 -8.24 0.91
C ALA A 69 -6.93 -9.02 1.15
N THR A 70 -7.95 -8.34 1.67
CA THR A 70 -9.28 -8.91 1.90
C THR A 70 -9.92 -9.39 0.59
N LEU A 71 -9.86 -8.59 -0.47
CA LEU A 71 -10.37 -8.94 -1.79
C LEU A 71 -9.60 -10.12 -2.42
N ALA A 72 -8.29 -10.20 -2.20
CA ALA A 72 -7.45 -11.31 -2.64
C ALA A 72 -7.88 -12.62 -1.96
N TRP A 73 -8.08 -12.61 -0.63
CA TRP A 73 -8.54 -13.77 0.14
C TRP A 73 -9.97 -14.18 -0.20
N ARG A 74 -10.88 -13.22 -0.42
CA ARG A 74 -12.26 -13.48 -0.82
C ARG A 74 -12.41 -13.92 -2.29
N ARG A 75 -11.31 -14.07 -3.03
CA ARG A 75 -11.30 -14.43 -4.45
C ARG A 75 -12.11 -13.49 -5.34
N SER A 76 -12.23 -12.22 -4.94
CA SER A 76 -13.06 -11.23 -5.66
C SER A 76 -12.45 -10.86 -7.02
N TYR A 77 -13.31 -10.47 -7.97
CA TYR A 77 -12.89 -9.94 -9.27
C TYR A 77 -12.31 -8.52 -9.18
N TRP A 78 -12.73 -7.76 -8.17
CA TRP A 78 -12.23 -6.40 -7.88
C TRP A 78 -10.79 -6.34 -7.36
N MET A 79 -10.17 -7.48 -7.07
CA MET A 79 -8.82 -7.51 -6.52
C MET A 79 -7.78 -6.89 -7.47
N GLY A 80 -7.94 -7.02 -8.80
CA GLY A 80 -7.03 -6.43 -9.78
C GLY A 80 -7.02 -4.90 -9.72
N PRO A 81 -8.19 -4.24 -9.91
CA PRO A 81 -8.34 -2.80 -9.74
C PRO A 81 -7.89 -2.30 -8.35
N ALA A 82 -8.25 -3.03 -7.28
CA ALA A 82 -7.86 -2.65 -5.92
C ALA A 82 -6.33 -2.65 -5.73
N ALA A 83 -5.63 -3.67 -6.25
CA ALA A 83 -4.17 -3.74 -6.19
C ALA A 83 -3.48 -2.61 -6.97
N ILE A 84 -4.05 -2.21 -8.12
CA ILE A 84 -3.57 -1.05 -8.88
C ILE A 84 -3.76 0.23 -8.06
N GLY A 85 -4.95 0.43 -7.49
CA GLY A 85 -5.24 1.59 -6.66
C GLY A 85 -4.33 1.68 -5.44
N ALA A 86 -4.15 0.58 -4.71
CA ALA A 86 -3.26 0.51 -3.55
C ALA A 86 -1.79 0.75 -3.93
N GLY A 87 -1.32 0.16 -5.04
CA GLY A 87 0.05 0.38 -5.52
C GLY A 87 0.29 1.81 -6.00
N ALA A 88 -0.68 2.42 -6.69
CA ALA A 88 -0.59 3.81 -7.13
C ALA A 88 -0.60 4.79 -5.94
N LEU A 89 -1.49 4.57 -4.96
CA LEU A 89 -1.51 5.37 -3.73
C LEU A 89 -0.22 5.24 -2.95
N LEU A 90 0.33 4.02 -2.82
CA LEU A 90 1.64 3.81 -2.20
C LEU A 90 2.75 4.55 -2.96
N ALA A 91 2.75 4.55 -4.29
CA ALA A 91 3.73 5.30 -5.08
C ALA A 91 3.62 6.82 -4.85
N VAL A 92 2.39 7.36 -4.83
CA VAL A 92 2.15 8.77 -4.52
C VAL A 92 2.62 9.11 -3.11
N GLU A 93 2.31 8.25 -2.13
CA GLU A 93 2.76 8.41 -0.75
C GLU A 93 4.29 8.51 -0.66
N LEU A 94 5.01 7.62 -1.37
CA LEU A 94 6.48 7.64 -1.38
C LEU A 94 7.03 8.93 -1.99
N LEU A 95 6.46 9.40 -3.11
CA LEU A 95 6.85 10.66 -3.73
C LEU A 95 6.61 11.86 -2.82
N VAL A 96 5.50 11.85 -2.08
CA VAL A 96 5.20 12.86 -1.07
C VAL A 96 6.21 12.80 0.07
N GLN A 97 6.70 11.62 0.47
CA GLN A 97 7.68 11.49 1.56
C GLN A 97 9.11 11.91 1.20
N VAL A 98 9.53 11.83 -0.07
CA VAL A 98 10.89 12.22 -0.52
C VAL A 98 11.34 13.60 -0.03
N PRO A 99 10.56 14.70 -0.18
CA PRO A 99 10.97 16.02 0.29
C PRO A 99 11.06 16.14 1.83
N PHE A 100 10.44 15.25 2.60
CA PHE A 100 10.40 15.33 4.07
C PHE A 100 11.43 14.43 4.74
N VAL A 101 11.54 13.19 4.28
CA VAL A 101 12.39 12.15 4.90
C VAL A 101 13.71 11.99 4.15
N GLY A 102 13.81 12.54 2.93
CA GLY A 102 14.91 12.26 2.02
C GLY A 102 14.78 10.87 1.38
N LEU A 103 15.80 10.46 0.61
CA LEU A 103 15.85 9.15 -0.01
C LEU A 103 16.37 8.12 1.00
N ASP A 104 15.48 7.22 1.44
CA ASP A 104 15.81 6.15 2.39
C ASP A 104 15.73 4.76 1.73
N PRO A 105 16.59 3.78 2.09
CA PRO A 105 16.53 2.42 1.56
C PRO A 105 15.14 1.76 1.70
N LEU A 106 14.38 2.07 2.76
CA LEU A 106 13.03 1.56 2.96
C LEU A 106 12.06 2.08 1.89
N GLN A 107 12.19 3.34 1.46
CA GLN A 107 11.39 3.88 0.35
C GLN A 107 11.67 3.11 -0.96
N GLY A 108 12.92 2.70 -1.18
CA GLY A 108 13.29 1.84 -2.31
C GLY A 108 12.57 0.50 -2.26
N VAL A 109 12.57 -0.17 -1.10
CA VAL A 109 11.83 -1.43 -0.90
C VAL A 109 10.32 -1.25 -1.12
N MET A 110 9.74 -0.20 -0.54
CA MET A 110 8.31 0.10 -0.70
C MET A 110 7.96 0.50 -2.14
N GLY A 111 8.87 1.13 -2.87
CA GLY A 111 8.72 1.43 -4.30
C GLY A 111 8.66 0.15 -5.14
N VAL A 112 9.49 -0.85 -4.84
CA VAL A 112 9.41 -2.17 -5.46
C VAL A 112 8.06 -2.83 -5.16
N VAL A 113 7.56 -2.72 -3.93
CA VAL A 113 6.24 -3.22 -3.54
C VAL A 113 5.13 -2.52 -4.34
N ALA A 114 5.19 -1.19 -4.46
CA ALA A 114 4.22 -0.41 -5.23
C ALA A 114 4.16 -0.86 -6.69
N ILE A 115 5.32 -0.95 -7.35
CA ILE A 115 5.43 -1.41 -8.74
C ILE A 115 4.92 -2.85 -8.88
N SER A 116 5.25 -3.72 -7.92
CA SER A 116 4.81 -5.12 -7.91
C SER A 116 3.29 -5.23 -7.80
N LEU A 117 2.65 -4.44 -6.93
CA LEU A 117 1.19 -4.42 -6.77
C LEU A 117 0.49 -3.93 -8.04
N VAL A 118 1.00 -2.86 -8.66
CA VAL A 118 0.48 -2.35 -9.94
C VAL A 118 0.64 -3.39 -11.05
N GLY A 119 1.84 -3.98 -11.19
CA GLY A 119 2.14 -4.99 -12.21
C GLY A 119 1.30 -6.26 -12.06
N LEU A 120 1.10 -6.75 -10.83
CA LEU A 120 0.25 -7.89 -10.53
C LEU A 120 -1.24 -7.57 -10.76
N GLY A 121 -1.67 -6.36 -10.42
CA GLY A 121 -3.03 -5.88 -10.69
C GLY A 121 -3.35 -5.82 -12.18
N PHE A 122 -2.46 -5.27 -13.00
CA PHE A 122 -2.60 -5.29 -14.46
C PHE A 122 -2.56 -6.70 -15.05
N SER A 123 -1.66 -7.55 -14.54
CA SER A 123 -1.59 -8.96 -14.96
C SER A 123 -2.88 -9.72 -14.63
N SER A 124 -3.51 -9.41 -13.50
CA SER A 124 -4.82 -9.95 -13.12
C SER A 124 -5.92 -9.49 -14.09
N LEU A 125 -5.96 -8.21 -14.43
CA LEU A 125 -6.97 -7.67 -15.36
C LEU A 125 -6.87 -8.32 -16.74
N ARG A 126 -5.64 -8.46 -17.27
CA ARG A 126 -5.40 -9.11 -18.56
C ARG A 126 -5.87 -10.58 -18.58
N ARG A 127 -5.70 -11.30 -17.48
CA ARG A 127 -6.10 -12.71 -17.33
C ARG A 127 -7.60 -12.89 -17.10
N SER A 128 -8.27 -11.93 -16.47
CA SER A 128 -9.73 -11.95 -16.34
C SER A 128 -10.41 -11.62 -17.68
N GLY A 129 -9.90 -10.64 -18.43
CA GLY A 129 -10.46 -10.26 -19.74
C GLY A 129 -10.25 -11.27 -20.86
N THR A 130 -9.40 -12.29 -20.67
CA THR A 130 -9.24 -13.40 -21.63
C THR A 130 -10.27 -14.50 -21.43
N LYS A 131 -10.96 -14.54 -20.28
CA LYS A 131 -11.98 -15.55 -19.99
C LYS A 131 -13.35 -15.21 -20.57
N ASP A 132 -13.55 -13.95 -20.98
CA ASP A 132 -14.77 -13.42 -21.60
C ASP A 132 -14.65 -13.25 -23.13
N ARG A 133 -13.66 -13.89 -23.77
CA ARG A 133 -13.61 -13.99 -25.24
C ARG A 133 -14.25 -15.31 -25.68
N PRO A 134 -15.20 -15.26 -26.64
CA PRO A 134 -16.11 -16.36 -26.99
C PRO A 134 -15.40 -17.62 -27.47
#